data_AF-M0KW51-F1
#
_entry.id   AF-M0KW51-F1
#
_cell.length_a   1.000
_cell.length_b   1.000
_cell.length_c   1.000
_cell.angle_alpha   90.00
_cell.angle_beta   90.00
_cell.angle_gamma   90.00
#
_symmetry.space_group_name_H-M   'P 1'
#
loop_
_entity.id
_entity.type
_entity.pdbx_description
1 polymer ?
#
loop_
_entity_poly.entity_id
_entity_poly.type
_entity_poly.pdbx_seq_one_letter_code
_entity_poly.pdbx_strand_id
1 'polypeptide(L)'
;MNAVLEVLTADGWTEVTFTDIEGVQVAAAPGPAGISLTLIGERDTAANQVETGILDVAPRHEALLKNPVPRLESGESVPVALQEQGPESADSSNTLDDT
;
A
#
# COMPACT_ATOMS: atom_id res chain seq x y z
N MET A 1 -13.67 -3.17 -15.13
CA MET A 1 -12.20 -3.32 -15.36
C MET A 1 -11.57 -4.15 -14.24
N ASN A 2 -10.37 -4.65 -14.45
CA ASN A 2 -9.58 -5.32 -13.41
C ASN A 2 -8.35 -4.47 -13.08
N ALA A 3 -7.93 -4.45 -11.83
CA ALA A 3 -6.73 -3.74 -11.38
C ALA A 3 -5.95 -4.60 -10.38
N VAL A 4 -4.62 -4.51 -10.45
CA VAL A 4 -3.72 -5.05 -9.43
C VAL A 4 -2.92 -3.87 -8.91
N LEU A 5 -2.95 -3.68 -7.60
CA LEU A 5 -2.28 -2.58 -6.92
C LEU A 5 -1.28 -3.16 -5.92
N GLU A 6 -0.02 -2.76 -6.02
CA GLU A 6 0.96 -2.99 -4.98
C GLU A 6 0.75 -2.00 -3.83
N VAL A 7 0.60 -2.54 -2.62
CA VAL A 7 0.26 -1.82 -1.39
C VAL A 7 1.18 -2.24 -0.26
N LEU A 8 1.49 -1.30 0.62
CA LEU A 8 2.24 -1.57 1.85
C LEU A 8 1.25 -1.93 2.96
N THR A 9 1.46 -3.05 3.63
CA THR A 9 0.74 -3.45 4.85
C THR A 9 1.72 -3.59 6.01
N ALA A 10 1.22 -4.00 7.19
CA ALA A 10 2.08 -4.29 8.34
C ALA A 10 3.06 -5.46 8.09
N ASP A 11 2.76 -6.36 7.15
CA ASP A 11 3.62 -7.50 6.80
C ASP A 11 4.58 -7.17 5.64
N GLY A 12 4.52 -5.96 5.08
CA GLY A 12 5.33 -5.50 3.96
C GLY A 12 4.53 -5.23 2.69
N TRP A 13 5.24 -5.12 1.56
CA TRP A 13 4.61 -4.88 0.26
C TRP A 13 3.92 -6.15 -0.25
N THR A 14 2.67 -6.01 -0.69
CA THR A 14 1.84 -7.08 -1.24
C THR A 14 0.97 -6.57 -2.38
N GLU A 15 0.37 -7.47 -3.14
CA GLU A 15 -0.54 -7.14 -4.23
C GLU A 15 -2.00 -7.35 -3.82
N VAL A 16 -2.84 -6.37 -4.14
CA VAL A 16 -4.29 -6.44 -3.99
C VAL A 16 -4.92 -6.45 -5.37
N THR A 17 -5.77 -7.45 -5.62
CA THR A 17 -6.46 -7.62 -6.90
C THR A 17 -7.92 -7.21 -6.79
N PHE A 18 -8.32 -6.28 -7.64
CA PHE A 18 -9.70 -5.87 -7.85
C PHE A 18 -10.22 -6.42 -9.18
N THR A 19 -11.36 -7.10 -9.14
CA THR A 19 -12.02 -7.63 -10.35
C THR A 19 -13.38 -7.00 -10.56
N ASP A 20 -13.71 -6.74 -11.82
CA ASP A 20 -15.00 -6.22 -12.26
C ASP A 20 -15.42 -4.94 -11.51
N ILE A 21 -14.49 -3.98 -11.44
CA ILE A 21 -14.69 -2.67 -10.82
C ILE A 21 -14.81 -1.57 -11.86
N GLU A 22 -15.49 -0.48 -11.55
CA GLU A 22 -15.51 0.75 -12.34
C GLU A 22 -14.33 1.67 -12.04
N GLY A 23 -13.73 1.51 -10.86
CA GLY A 23 -12.46 2.12 -10.50
C GLY A 23 -12.18 1.97 -9.01
N VAL A 24 -11.03 2.51 -8.58
CA VAL A 24 -10.57 2.37 -7.19
C VAL A 24 -10.54 3.75 -6.53
N GLN A 25 -11.16 3.85 -5.36
CA GLN A 25 -11.03 5.01 -4.48
C GLN A 25 -10.14 4.67 -3.29
N VAL A 26 -9.51 5.70 -2.73
CA VAL A 26 -8.73 5.58 -1.49
C VAL A 26 -9.36 6.45 -0.41
N ALA A 27 -9.58 5.89 0.76
CA ALA A 27 -9.96 6.60 1.96
C ALA A 27 -8.85 6.50 3.01
N ALA A 28 -8.74 7.51 3.86
CA ALA A 28 -7.76 7.57 4.93
C ALA A 28 -8.45 7.79 6.27
N ALA A 29 -7.98 7.10 7.30
CA ALA A 29 -8.39 7.31 8.68
C ALA A 29 -7.16 7.43 9.58
N PRO A 30 -7.19 8.29 10.62
CA PRO A 30 -6.14 8.30 11.63
C PRO A 30 -6.13 6.97 12.39
N GLY A 31 -4.94 6.41 12.55
CA GLY A 31 -4.65 5.18 13.29
C GLY A 31 -3.54 5.39 14.32
N PRO A 32 -3.30 4.39 15.18
CA PRO A 32 -2.30 4.49 16.26
C PRO A 32 -0.87 4.71 15.75
N ALA A 33 -0.60 4.33 14.52
CA ALA A 33 0.68 4.52 13.85
C ALA A 33 0.53 5.40 12.61
N GLY A 34 -0.19 6.52 12.72
CA GLY A 34 -0.31 7.53 11.65
C GLY A 34 -1.59 7.41 10.84
N ILE A 35 -1.50 7.30 9.51
CA ILE A 35 -2.67 7.17 8.64
C ILE A 35 -2.83 5.70 8.23
N SER A 36 -4.06 5.20 8.30
CA SER A 36 -4.44 3.91 7.71
C SER A 36 -5.31 4.18 6.49
N LEU A 37 -4.92 3.57 5.37
CA LEU A 37 -5.62 3.64 4.11
C LEU A 37 -6.61 2.48 3.96
N THR A 38 -7.68 2.76 3.23
CA THR A 38 -8.66 1.78 2.78
C THR A 38 -8.87 1.98 1.29
N LEU A 39 -8.68 0.91 0.51
CA LEU A 39 -8.98 0.90 -0.92
C LEU A 39 -10.38 0.35 -1.17
N ILE A 40 -11.12 1.03 -2.04
CA ILE A 40 -12.50 0.73 -2.35
C ILE A 40 -12.61 0.54 -3.86
N GLY A 41 -12.73 -0.72 -4.29
CA GLY A 41 -13.06 -1.08 -5.66
C GLY A 41 -14.55 -0.94 -5.89
N GLU A 42 -14.96 0.14 -6.55
CA GLU A 42 -16.36 0.44 -6.81
C GLU A 42 -16.92 -0.49 -7.89
N ARG A 43 -18.11 -1.06 -7.66
CA ARG A 43 -18.82 -1.89 -8.63
C ARG A 43 -20.22 -1.34 -8.86
N ASP A 44 -20.69 -1.35 -10.11
CA ASP A 44 -22.01 -0.83 -10.48
C ASP A 44 -23.14 -1.77 -10.04
N THR A 45 -22.95 -3.07 -10.27
CA THR A 45 -24.02 -4.08 -10.12
C THR A 45 -23.85 -4.99 -8.89
N ALA A 46 -22.75 -4.84 -8.15
CA ALA A 46 -22.39 -5.69 -7.03
C ALA A 46 -21.89 -4.84 -5.85
N ALA A 47 -21.70 -5.49 -4.69
CA ALA A 47 -21.07 -4.83 -3.56
C ALA A 47 -19.62 -4.43 -3.89
N ASN A 48 -19.24 -3.24 -3.44
CA ASN A 48 -17.87 -2.76 -3.55
C ASN A 48 -16.91 -3.74 -2.86
N GLN A 49 -15.74 -3.94 -3.46
CA GLN A 49 -14.65 -4.63 -2.79
C GLN A 49 -13.91 -3.63 -1.90
N VAL A 50 -13.71 -3.97 -0.63
CA VAL A 50 -13.09 -3.07 0.35
C VAL A 50 -11.88 -3.78 0.96
N GLU A 51 -10.74 -3.11 0.88
CA GLU A 51 -9.45 -3.62 1.34
C GLU A 51 -8.89 -2.64 2.37
N THR A 52 -8.58 -3.16 3.57
CA THR A 52 -8.22 -2.35 4.75
C THR A 52 -6.85 -2.75 5.28
N GLY A 53 -6.33 -2.01 6.27
CA GLY A 53 -5.01 -2.30 6.83
C GLY A 53 -3.86 -1.91 5.90
N ILE A 54 -4.15 -1.06 4.92
CA ILE A 54 -3.18 -0.54 3.98
C ILE A 54 -2.51 0.67 4.63
N LEU A 55 -1.21 0.75 4.47
CA LEU A 55 -0.37 1.80 5.01
C LEU A 55 0.05 2.76 3.89
N ASP A 56 0.41 2.24 2.72
CA ASP A 56 0.71 3.05 1.53
C ASP A 56 0.31 2.32 0.23
N VAL A 57 0.25 3.06 -0.87
CA VAL A 57 0.05 2.53 -2.23
C VAL A 57 1.30 2.87 -3.05
N ALA A 58 1.80 1.91 -3.84
CA ALA A 58 3.02 2.16 -4.60
C ALA A 58 2.79 3.31 -5.61
N PRO A 59 3.73 4.29 -5.74
CA PRO A 59 3.51 5.51 -6.53
C PRO A 59 3.10 5.28 -7.98
N ARG A 60 3.61 4.18 -8.59
CA ARG A 60 3.28 3.76 -9.96
C ARG A 60 1.80 3.43 -10.16
N HIS A 61 1.05 3.16 -9.10
CA HIS A 61 -0.37 2.81 -9.15
C HIS A 61 -1.30 3.96 -8.75
N GLU A 62 -0.78 5.10 -8.30
CA GLU A 62 -1.61 6.25 -7.90
C GLU A 62 -2.47 6.79 -9.05
N ALA A 63 -1.97 6.71 -10.29
CA ALA A 63 -2.71 7.12 -11.48
C ALA A 63 -3.97 6.27 -11.75
N LEU A 64 -4.09 5.10 -11.10
CA LEU A 64 -5.27 4.22 -11.20
C LEU A 64 -6.36 4.58 -10.18
N LEU A 65 -6.05 5.43 -9.20
CA LEU A 65 -6.98 5.86 -8.16
C LEU A 65 -7.81 7.04 -8.67
N LYS A 66 -9.10 7.06 -8.34
CA LYS A 66 -10.02 8.16 -8.67
C LYS A 66 -9.72 9.44 -7.89
N ASN A 67 -9.01 9.33 -6.77
CA ASN A 67 -8.64 10.43 -5.90
C ASN A 67 -7.19 10.24 -5.39
N PRO A 68 -6.48 11.32 -5.07
CA PRO A 68 -5.09 11.23 -4.63
C PRO A 68 -4.95 10.49 -3.31
N VAL A 69 -3.81 9.81 -3.12
CA VAL A 69 -3.47 9.17 -1.85
C VAL A 69 -3.32 10.25 -0.78
N PRO A 70 -4.07 10.18 0.34
CA PRO A 70 -3.88 11.11 1.45
C PRO A 70 -2.51 10.88 2.10
N ARG A 71 -1.73 11.96 2.20
CA ARG A 71 -0.37 11.95 2.75
C ARG A 71 -0.27 12.91 3.94
N LEU A 72 0.65 12.64 4.85
CA LEU A 72 1.06 13.57 5.90
C LEU A 72 1.78 14.78 5.28
N GLU A 73 1.93 15.88 6.04
CA GLU A 73 2.67 17.07 5.58
C GLU A 73 4.14 16.76 5.18
N SER A 74 4.73 15.68 5.69
CA SER A 74 6.05 15.19 5.26
C SER A 74 6.07 14.58 3.86
N GLY A 75 4.90 14.40 3.21
CA GLY A 75 4.76 13.74 1.91
C GLY A 75 4.62 12.21 2.01
N GLU A 76 4.66 11.65 3.21
CA GLU A 76 4.58 10.22 3.45
C GLU A 76 3.14 9.80 3.83
N SER A 77 2.67 8.66 3.33
CA SER A 77 1.37 8.11 3.75
C SER A 77 1.45 7.43 5.12
N VAL A 78 2.66 7.06 5.54
CA VAL A 78 2.95 6.35 6.80
C VAL A 78 3.99 7.11 7.62
N PRO A 79 3.97 7.05 8.96
CA PRO A 79 5.05 7.60 9.76
C PRO A 79 6.32 6.79 9.57
N VAL A 80 7.46 7.49 9.52
CA VAL A 80 8.83 6.95 9.36
C VAL A 80 9.09 5.71 10.21
N ALA A 81 8.56 5.65 11.43
CA ALA A 81 8.74 4.51 12.36
C ALA A 81 8.24 3.15 11.83
N LEU A 82 7.36 3.13 10.82
CA LEU A 82 6.88 1.91 10.18
C LEU A 82 7.57 1.63 8.83
N GLN A 83 8.33 2.57 8.27
CA GLN A 83 9.01 2.39 6.98
C GLN A 83 10.28 1.54 7.07
N GLU A 84 10.93 1.51 8.24
CA GLU A 84 12.18 0.75 8.45
C GLU A 84 11.99 -0.78 8.51
N GLN A 85 10.80 -1.29 8.12
CA GLN A 85 10.50 -2.73 8.07
C GLN A 85 10.38 -3.28 6.63
N GLY A 86 10.68 -2.46 5.60
CA GLY A 86 10.88 -2.96 4.22
C GLY A 86 12.13 -3.84 4.13
N PRO A 87 12.17 -4.86 3.25
CA PRO A 87 13.10 -5.97 3.35
C PRO A 87 14.52 -5.44 3.40
N GLU A 88 15.19 -5.65 4.55
CA GLU A 88 16.64 -5.64 4.62
C GLU A 88 17.11 -6.44 3.41
N SER A 89 17.73 -5.74 2.47
CA SER A 89 18.42 -6.38 1.38
C SER A 89 19.42 -7.30 2.05
N ALA A 90 19.15 -8.60 1.98
CA ALA A 90 20.03 -9.63 2.46
C ALA A 90 21.31 -9.57 1.62
N ASP A 91 22.21 -8.66 1.96
CA ASP A 91 23.60 -8.73 1.54
C ASP A 91 24.30 -9.75 2.45
N SER A 92 23.93 -11.01 2.24
CA SER A 92 24.71 -12.14 2.72
C SER A 92 25.93 -12.31 1.82
N SER A 93 26.85 -11.35 1.83
CA SER A 93 28.19 -11.54 1.31
C SER A 93 29.05 -12.21 2.38
N ASN A 94 28.84 -13.52 2.51
CA ASN A 94 29.77 -14.42 3.16
C ASN A 94 31.10 -14.41 2.39
N THR A 95 32.15 -13.84 2.98
CA THR A 95 33.52 -14.22 2.62
C THR A 95 34.20 -14.67 3.91
N LEU A 96 34.31 -15.99 4.08
CA LEU A 96 35.31 -16.58 4.96
C LEU A 96 36.67 -16.09 4.47
N ASP A 97 37.41 -15.38 5.31
CA ASP A 97 38.84 -15.17 5.11
C ASP A 97 39.60 -15.85 6.25
N ASP A 98 40.59 -16.62 5.81
CA ASP A 98 41.42 -17.62 6.46
C ASP A 98 42.46 -16.97 7.38
N THR A 99 42.60 -17.44 8.63
CA THR A 99 43.83 -17.31 9.43
C THR A 99 43.91 -18.41 10.49
#